data_AF-A0A931U819-F1
#
_entry.id   AF-A0A931U819-F1
#
_cell.length_a   1.000
_cell.length_b   1.000
_cell.length_c   1.000
_cell.angle_alpha   90.00
_cell.angle_beta   90.00
_cell.angle_gamma   90.00
#
_symmetry.space_group_name_H-M   'P 1'
#
loop_
_entity.id
_entity.type
_entity.pdbx_description
1 polymer ?
#
loop_
_entity_poly.entity_id
_entity_poly.type
_entity_poly.pdbx_seq_one_letter_code
_entity_poly.pdbx_strand_id
1 'polypeptide(L)' 'MNFDTEKEKASHSRKAFLEKFADTKTLIIGTHFSTPTAGYLHRDGKSFKLIF' A
#
# COMPACT_ATOMS: atom_id res chain seq x y z
N MET A 1 -13.79 -13.69 -3.90
CA MET A 1 -14.06 -13.80 -2.45
C MET A 1 -13.71 -12.46 -1.82
N ASN A 2 -14.54 -11.93 -0.92
CA ASN A 2 -14.24 -10.69 -0.21
C ASN A 2 -13.66 -11.03 1.17
N PHE A 3 -12.46 -10.54 1.48
CA PHE A 3 -11.77 -10.80 2.76
C PHE A 3 -11.84 -9.63 3.74
N ASP A 4 -12.28 -8.45 3.29
CA ASP A 4 -12.49 -7.29 4.15
C ASP A 4 -13.86 -7.38 4.84
N THR A 5 -13.89 -7.40 6.18
CA THR A 5 -15.13 -7.38 6.98
C THR A 5 -15.91 -6.06 6.79
N GLU A 6 -15.20 -4.94 6.73
CA GLU A 6 -15.75 -3.60 6.47
C GLU A 6 -15.09 -2.99 5.22
N LYS A 7 -15.64 -3.27 4.03
CA LYS A 7 -15.03 -2.91 2.74
C LYS A 7 -14.67 -1.43 2.61
N GLU A 8 -15.62 -0.55 2.93
CA GLU A 8 -15.42 0.89 2.79
C GLU A 8 -14.32 1.38 3.71
N LYS A 9 -14.31 0.93 4.97
CA LYS A 9 -13.28 1.28 5.94
C LYS A 9 -11.91 0.76 5.51
N ALA A 10 -11.81 -0.46 5.00
CA ALA A 10 -10.58 -1.02 4.48
C ALA A 10 -10.02 -0.20 3.31
N SER A 11 -10.88 0.23 2.37
CA SER A 11 -10.51 1.10 1.26
C SER A 11 -9.97 2.45 1.75
N HIS A 12 -10.67 3.10 2.68
CA HIS A 12 -10.24 4.38 3.26
C HIS A 12 -8.91 4.25 4.01
N SER A 13 -8.75 3.23 4.85
CA SER A 13 -7.52 2.98 5.58
C SER A 13 -6.35 2.70 4.64
N ARG A 14 -6.56 1.92 3.58
CA ARG A 14 -5.54 1.65 2.55
C ARG A 14 -5.12 2.94 1.85
N LYS A 15 -6.07 3.77 1.42
CA LYS A 15 -5.77 5.06 0.77
C LYS A 15 -5.00 5.99 1.70
N ALA A 16 -5.44 6.15 2.94
CA ALA A 16 -4.75 6.99 3.93
C ALA A 16 -3.32 6.49 4.22
N PHE A 17 -3.12 5.17 4.29
CA PHE A 17 -1.79 4.58 4.43
C PHE A 17 -0.90 4.91 3.23
N LEU A 18 -1.41 4.72 2.00
CA LEU A 18 -0.66 5.01 0.78
C LEU A 18 -0.28 6.49 0.70
N GLU A 19 -1.20 7.40 1.00
CA GLU A 19 -0.94 8.84 1.00
C GLU A 19 0.10 9.25 2.06
N LYS A 20 0.03 8.65 3.25
CA LYS A 20 0.94 8.93 4.37
C LYS A 20 2.38 8.51 4.08
N PHE A 21 2.59 7.37 3.44
CA PHE A 21 3.93 6.78 3.29
C PHE A 21 4.54 6.95 1.90
N ALA A 22 3.75 7.37 0.90
CA ALA A 22 4.27 7.59 -0.44
C ALA A 22 5.33 8.70 -0.46
N ASP A 23 6.42 8.43 -1.18
CA ASP A 23 7.61 9.27 -1.34
C ASP A 23 8.40 9.51 -0.04
N THR A 24 8.16 8.69 0.98
CA THR A 24 8.97 8.67 2.21
C THR A 24 10.05 7.58 2.12
N LYS A 25 11.06 7.66 3.01
CA LYS A 25 12.09 6.60 3.16
C LYS A 25 11.63 5.42 4.02
N THR A 26 10.32 5.29 4.27
CA THR A 26 9.76 4.22 5.10
C THR A 26 9.73 2.92 4.30
N LEU A 27 10.39 1.88 4.82
CA LEU A 27 10.31 0.53 4.25
C LEU A 27 8.94 -0.08 4.58
N ILE A 28 8.21 -0.51 3.56
CA ILE A 28 6.90 -1.14 3.68
C ILE A 28 7.06 -2.64 3.48
N ILE A 29 6.55 -3.45 4.42
CA ILE A 29 6.58 -4.92 4.38
C ILE A 29 5.14 -5.42 4.36
N GLY A 30 4.77 -6.20 3.33
CA GLY A 30 3.41 -6.72 3.17
C GLY A 30 3.34 -8.24 3.31
N THR A 31 2.40 -8.74 4.12
CA THR A 31 2.17 -10.19 4.33
C THR A 31 1.67 -10.92 3.09
N HIS A 32 1.02 -10.19 2.18
CA HIS A 32 0.43 -10.73 0.95
C HIS A 32 1.07 -10.13 -0.33
N PHE A 33 2.24 -9.52 -0.22
CA PHE A 33 2.98 -9.05 -1.40
C PHE A 33 3.76 -10.21 -2.02
N SER A 34 3.87 -10.23 -3.35
CA SER A 34 4.77 -11.15 -4.04
C SER A 34 6.22 -10.85 -3.69
N THR A 35 7.10 -11.85 -3.71
CA THR A 35 8.54 -11.61 -3.52
C THR A 35 9.08 -10.66 -4.61
N PRO A 36 9.88 -9.65 -4.24
CA PRO A 36 10.29 -9.26 -2.88
C PRO A 36 9.14 -8.61 -2.07
N THR A 37 8.96 -9.05 -0.82
CA THR A 37 7.79 -8.68 0.01
C THR A 37 7.88 -7.30 0.65
N ALA A 38 9.03 -6.62 0.52
CA ALA A 38 9.32 -5.33 1.11
C ALA A 38 9.85 -4.34 0.07
N GLY A 39 9.38 -3.10 0.12
CA GLY A 39 9.78 -2.04 -0.81
C GLY A 39 9.39 -0.65 -0.33
N TYR A 40 9.63 0.36 -1.16
CA TYR A 40 9.26 1.75 -0.90
C TYR A 40 8.05 2.15 -1.74
N LEU A 41 7.23 3.03 -1.20
CA LEU A 41 6.02 3.48 -1.89
C LEU A 41 6.29 4.77 -2.67
N HIS A 42 5.97 4.78 -3.95
CA HIS A 42 6.09 5.94 -4.83
C HIS A 42 4.74 6.32 -5.44
N ARG A 43 4.47 7.62 -5.61
CA ARG A 43 3.33 8.10 -6.40
C ARG A 43 3.57 7.86 -7.89
N ASP A 44 2.57 7.36 -8.59
CA ASP A 44 2.62 7.13 -10.04
C ASP A 44 1.34 7.68 -10.69
N GLY A 45 1.35 8.99 -10.98
CA GLY A 45 0.19 9.73 -11.45
C GLY A 45 -0.97 9.68 -10.47
N LYS A 46 -2.06 8.99 -10.85
CA LYS A 46 -3.26 8.77 -10.01
C LYS A 46 -3.19 7.47 -9.20
N SER A 47 -2.07 6.77 -9.25
CA SER A 47 -1.85 5.48 -8.63
C SER A 47 -0.60 5.49 -7.75
N PHE A 48 -0.27 4.34 -7.17
CA PHE A 48 0.93 4.15 -6.36
C PHE A 48 1.67 2.90 -6.84
N LYS A 49 2.99 2.95 -6.79
CA LYS A 49 3.87 1.84 -7.13
C LYS A 49 4.71 1.45 -5.93
N LEU A 50 4.80 0.15 -5.69
CA LEU A 50 5.80 -0.41 -4.78
C LEU A 50 7.08 -0.66 -5.59
N ILE A 51 8.19 -0.05 -5.16
CA ILE A 51 9.51 -0.20 -5.77
C ILE A 51 10.43 -0.97 -4.81
N PHE A 52 11.27 -1.85 -5.35
CA PHE A 52 12.11 -2.76 -4.59
C PHE A 52 13.59 -2.51 -4.89
#